data_AF-A0A3N5EA20-F1
#
_entry.id   AF-A0A3N5EA20-F1
#
_cell.length_a   1.000
_cell.length_b   1.000
_cell.length_c   1.000
_cell.angle_alpha   90.00
_cell.angle_beta   90.00
_cell.angle_gamma   90.00
#
_symmetry.space_group_name_H-M   'P 1'
#
loop_
_entity.id
_entity.type
_entity.pdbx_description
1 polymer ?
#
loop_
_entity_poly.entity_id
_entity_poly.type
_entity_poly.pdbx_seq_one_letter_code
_entity_poly.pdbx_strand_id
1 'polypeptide(L)'
;MHQLTSAFGLFALLGLCWAASNNRKAIPWRLVAWGIGLQLVFAVLILKTRPGYVLFDWLTKAFEKLCSFTDAGGKLVWGWLYKKDMPPVFLIDLLMVIIFFSALMSLLYHFGVMQWIVGGIAKVMRKTMKTSGSETLAAAANIFVGQTEAPLVVKPYVETMTMSELHAMMVGGFASIAGSVLAAYVSF
;
A
#
# COMPACT_ATOMS: atom_id res chain seq x y z
N MET A 1 -7.96 23.67 19.38
CA MET A 1 -8.28 22.42 20.12
C MET A 1 -7.96 21.19 19.29
N HIS A 2 -8.67 20.90 18.19
CA HIS A 2 -8.48 19.66 17.41
C HIS A 2 -7.04 19.41 16.90
N GLN A 3 -6.35 20.46 16.42
CA GLN A 3 -4.95 20.33 15.95
C GLN A 3 -3.98 19.93 17.07
N LEU A 4 -4.21 20.42 18.29
CA LEU A 4 -3.42 20.05 19.47
C LEU A 4 -3.69 18.60 19.87
N THR A 5 -4.95 18.15 19.79
CA THR A 5 -5.32 16.75 20.01
C THR A 5 -4.66 15.82 18.99
N SER A 6 -4.65 16.19 17.70
CA SER A 6 -3.96 15.41 16.67
C SER A 6 -2.44 15.35 16.89
N ALA A 7 -1.82 16.47 17.25
CA ALA A 7 -0.39 16.50 17.57
C ALA A 7 -0.08 15.62 18.79
N PHE A 8 -0.88 15.73 19.86
CA PHE A 8 -0.74 14.86 21.03
C PHE A 8 -0.90 13.38 20.69
N GLY A 9 -1.89 13.03 19.86
CA GLY A 9 -2.08 11.65 19.40
C GLY A 9 -0.86 11.09 18.68
N LEU A 10 -0.24 11.87 17.79
CA LEU A 10 1.01 11.46 17.12
C LEU A 10 2.13 11.20 18.13
N PHE A 11 2.38 12.11 19.07
CA PHE A 11 3.42 11.91 20.09
C PHE A 11 3.10 10.76 21.05
N ALA A 12 1.83 10.52 21.37
CA ALA A 12 1.40 9.41 22.21
C ALA A 12 1.66 8.06 21.53
N LEU A 13 1.33 7.93 20.23
CA LEU A 13 1.62 6.72 19.44
C LEU A 13 3.13 6.48 19.33
N LEU A 14 3.92 7.52 19.06
CA LEU A 14 5.39 7.42 19.05
C LEU A 14 5.94 7.03 20.42
N GLY A 15 5.36 7.57 21.50
CA GLY A 15 5.71 7.21 22.88
C GLY A 15 5.41 5.74 23.18
N LEU A 16 4.29 5.21 22.68
CA LEU A 16 3.94 3.79 22.82
C LEU A 16 4.91 2.90 22.04
N CYS A 17 5.25 3.26 20.79
CA CYS A 17 6.26 2.56 20.01
C CYS A 17 7.64 2.59 20.69
N TRP A 18 8.01 3.73 21.30
CA TRP A 18 9.25 3.86 22.05
C TRP A 18 9.26 3.02 23.34
N ALA A 19 8.14 2.99 24.06
CA ALA A 19 7.99 2.20 25.28
C ALA A 19 8.10 0.69 24.99
N ALA A 20 7.48 0.23 23.90
CA ALA A 20 7.52 -1.15 23.42
C ALA A 20 8.82 -1.52 22.65
N SER A 21 9.76 -0.58 22.48
CA SER A 21 10.99 -0.83 21.73
C SER A 21 11.94 -1.77 22.47
N ASN A 22 12.48 -2.76 21.75
CA ASN A 22 13.47 -3.71 22.27
C ASN A 22 14.79 -3.04 22.72
N ASN A 23 15.24 -2.00 22.01
CA ASN A 23 16.44 -1.25 22.38
C ASN A 23 16.28 0.25 22.10
N ARG A 24 15.89 0.99 23.14
CA ARG A 24 15.60 2.44 23.08
C ARG A 24 16.81 3.30 22.71
N LYS A 25 18.03 2.81 22.94
CA LYS A 25 19.28 3.56 22.65
C LYS A 25 19.71 3.42 21.19
N ALA A 26 19.30 2.36 20.52
CA ALA A 26 19.66 2.06 19.14
C ALA A 26 18.70 2.66 18.11
N ILE A 27 17.72 3.47 18.54
CA ILE A 27 16.70 4.05 17.64
C ILE A 27 17.38 5.06 16.70
N PRO A 28 17.36 4.83 15.38
CA PRO A 28 17.88 5.79 14.43
C PRO A 28 16.89 6.94 14.25
N TRP A 29 17.03 7.99 15.06
CA TRP A 29 16.13 9.17 15.04
C TRP A 29 15.99 9.83 13.67
N ARG A 30 17.03 9.74 12.83
CA ARG A 30 16.95 10.16 11.42
C ARG A 30 15.87 9.41 10.65
N LEU A 31 15.79 8.08 10.80
CA LEU A 31 14.82 7.24 10.09
C LEU A 31 13.41 7.56 10.56
N VAL A 32 13.22 7.71 11.88
CA VAL A 32 11.93 8.11 12.47
C VAL A 32 11.49 9.48 11.95
N ALA A 33 12.39 10.47 11.95
CA ALA A 33 12.09 11.81 11.45
C ALA A 33 11.75 11.82 9.95
N TRP A 34 12.47 11.06 9.12
CA TRP A 34 12.17 10.94 7.69
C TRP A 34 10.88 10.18 7.44
N GLY A 35 10.59 9.11 8.19
CA GLY A 35 9.34 8.35 8.06
C GLY A 35 8.12 9.22 8.33
N ILE A 36 8.11 9.91 9.48
CA ILE A 36 7.02 10.84 9.84
C ILE A 36 6.98 12.01 8.84
N GLY A 37 8.15 12.58 8.50
CA GLY A 37 8.25 13.73 7.61
C GLY A 37 7.69 13.43 6.21
N LEU A 38 8.07 12.30 5.61
CA LEU A 38 7.56 11.88 4.30
C LEU A 38 6.05 11.63 4.35
N GLN A 39 5.55 10.97 5.41
CA GLN A 39 4.12 10.72 5.57
C GLN A 39 3.32 12.02 5.71
N LEU A 40 3.79 12.98 6.51
CA LEU A 40 3.15 14.28 6.67
C LEU A 40 3.22 15.13 5.39
N VAL A 41 4.37 15.13 4.70
CA VAL A 41 4.52 15.83 3.41
C VAL A 41 3.53 15.26 2.39
N PHE A 42 3.44 13.94 2.27
CA PHE A 42 2.50 13.29 1.37
C PHE A 42 1.04 13.61 1.74
N ALA A 43 0.70 13.56 3.03
CA ALA A 43 -0.63 13.92 3.51
C ALA A 43 -1.01 15.38 3.18
N VAL A 44 -0.09 16.33 3.39
CA VAL A 44 -0.33 17.75 3.06
C VAL A 44 -0.46 17.94 1.55
N LEU A 45 0.41 17.31 0.76
CA LEU A 45 0.36 17.39 -0.71
C LEU A 45 -1.01 16.95 -1.22
N ILE A 46 -1.54 15.82 -0.73
CA ILE A 46 -2.76 15.24 -1.27
C ILE A 46 -4.02 15.89 -0.70
N LEU A 47 -4.07 16.10 0.63
CA LEU A 47 -5.29 16.53 1.31
C LEU A 47 -5.47 18.04 1.33
N LYS A 48 -4.38 18.82 1.22
CA LYS A 48 -4.44 20.29 1.36
C LYS A 48 -4.20 21.04 0.06
N THR A 49 -3.43 20.49 -0.88
CA THR A 49 -3.12 21.20 -2.13
C THR A 49 -4.12 20.88 -3.23
N ARG A 50 -4.58 21.92 -3.95
CA ARG A 50 -5.44 21.77 -5.13
C ARG A 50 -4.85 20.86 -6.22
N PRO A 51 -3.56 20.97 -6.61
CA PRO A 51 -2.99 20.03 -7.58
C PRO A 51 -2.97 18.59 -7.06
N GLY A 52 -2.72 18.36 -5.77
CA GLY A 52 -2.79 17.03 -5.17
C GLY A 52 -4.19 16.42 -5.23
N TYR A 53 -5.22 17.21 -4.90
CA TYR A 53 -6.62 16.78 -5.03
C TYR A 53 -6.98 16.41 -6.47
N VAL A 54 -6.62 17.25 -7.45
CA VAL A 54 -6.90 16.99 -8.88
C VAL A 54 -6.20 15.72 -9.36
N LEU A 55 -4.94 15.51 -8.97
CA LEU A 55 -4.20 14.30 -9.30
C LEU A 55 -4.86 13.05 -8.71
N PHE A 56 -5.26 13.11 -7.44
CA PHE A 56 -5.88 11.97 -6.77
C PHE A 56 -7.29 11.69 -7.27
N ASP A 57 -8.10 12.71 -7.55
CA ASP A 57 -9.42 12.54 -8.19
C ASP A 57 -9.28 11.88 -9.57
N TRP A 58 -8.27 12.27 -10.35
CA TRP A 58 -7.95 11.61 -11.62
C TRP A 58 -7.53 10.15 -11.43
N LEU A 59 -6.67 9.85 -10.45
CA LEU A 59 -6.26 8.47 -10.13
C LEU A 59 -7.45 7.61 -9.69
N THR A 60 -8.33 8.15 -8.84
CA THR A 60 -9.55 7.48 -8.39
C THR A 60 -10.46 7.15 -9.56
N LYS A 61 -10.73 8.11 -10.45
CA LYS A 61 -11.55 7.87 -11.65
C LYS A 61 -10.93 6.85 -12.60
N ALA A 62 -9.60 6.87 -12.75
CA ALA A 62 -8.89 5.87 -13.54
C ALA A 62 -9.06 4.47 -12.94
N PHE A 63 -8.99 4.37 -11.62
CA PHE A 63 -9.16 3.12 -10.88
C PHE A 63 -10.61 2.61 -10.90
N GLU A 64 -11.60 3.48 -10.72
CA GLU A 64 -13.03 3.17 -10.88
C GLU A 64 -13.34 2.67 -12.30
N LYS A 65 -12.79 3.33 -13.32
CA LYS A 65 -12.93 2.89 -14.71
C LYS A 65 -12.31 1.51 -14.92
N LEU A 66 -11.16 1.26 -14.32
CA LEU A 66 -10.49 -0.04 -14.38
C LEU A 66 -11.35 -1.13 -13.70
N CYS A 67 -11.94 -0.82 -12.54
CA CYS A 67 -12.89 -1.70 -11.86
C CYS A 67 -14.14 -1.94 -12.70
N SER A 68 -14.65 -0.95 -13.44
CA SER A 68 -15.85 -1.14 -14.27
C SER A 68 -15.69 -2.21 -15.35
N PHE A 69 -14.46 -2.57 -15.74
CA PHE A 69 -14.22 -3.69 -16.67
C PHE A 69 -14.50 -5.05 -16.05
N THR A 70 -14.51 -5.16 -14.71
CA THR A 70 -14.88 -6.41 -14.02
C THR A 70 -16.34 -6.74 -14.23
N ASP A 71 -17.21 -5.76 -14.48
CA ASP A 71 -18.63 -5.99 -14.80
C ASP A 71 -18.79 -6.88 -16.05
N ALA A 72 -17.96 -6.68 -17.07
CA ALA A 72 -18.00 -7.49 -18.28
C ALA A 72 -17.57 -8.94 -17.99
N GLY A 73 -16.53 -9.12 -17.17
CA GLY A 73 -16.08 -10.44 -16.72
C GLY A 73 -17.12 -11.14 -15.83
N GLY A 74 -17.74 -10.41 -14.90
CA GLY A 74 -18.79 -10.91 -14.02
C GLY A 74 -20.00 -11.40 -14.80
N LYS A 75 -20.49 -10.61 -15.77
CA LYS A 75 -21.58 -11.01 -16.67
C LYS A 75 -21.24 -12.25 -17.49
N LEU A 76 -20.00 -12.37 -17.97
CA LEU A 76 -19.56 -13.53 -18.74
C LEU A 76 -19.53 -14.81 -17.91
N VAL A 77 -18.96 -14.75 -16.71
CA VAL A 77 -18.76 -15.93 -15.84
C VAL A 77 -20.04 -16.35 -15.13
N TRP A 78 -20.79 -15.38 -14.61
CA TRP A 78 -21.93 -15.63 -13.70
C TRP A 78 -23.29 -15.37 -14.33
N GLY A 79 -23.35 -14.79 -15.54
CA GLY A 79 -24.58 -14.62 -16.31
C GLY A 79 -25.69 -13.93 -15.53
N TRP A 80 -26.80 -14.65 -15.30
CA TRP A 80 -27.97 -14.13 -14.59
C TRP A 80 -27.76 -13.95 -13.08
N LEU A 81 -26.73 -14.58 -12.49
CA LEU A 81 -26.38 -14.44 -11.07
C LEU A 81 -25.64 -13.12 -10.80
N TYR A 82 -25.08 -12.50 -11.84
CA TYR A 82 -24.46 -11.17 -11.80
C TYR A 82 -25.48 -10.06 -12.12
N LYS A 83 -26.56 -10.00 -11.34
CA LYS A 83 -27.56 -8.92 -11.45
C LYS A 83 -27.31 -7.85 -10.40
N LYS A 84 -26.99 -6.63 -10.83
CA LYS A 84 -26.86 -5.44 -9.98
C LYS A 84 -28.15 -5.09 -9.20
N ASP A 85 -29.30 -5.59 -9.64
CA ASP A 85 -30.62 -5.32 -9.04
C ASP A 85 -31.07 -6.36 -8.00
N MET A 86 -30.35 -7.48 -7.86
CA MET A 86 -30.53 -8.41 -6.73
C MET A 86 -29.65 -7.94 -5.56
N PRO A 87 -30.00 -8.24 -4.29
CA PRO A 87 -29.13 -7.88 -3.17
C PRO A 87 -27.72 -8.36 -3.49
N PRO A 88 -26.70 -7.48 -3.35
CA PRO A 88 -25.38 -7.74 -3.90
C PRO A 88 -24.92 -9.07 -3.35
N VAL A 89 -24.62 -10.02 -4.23
CA VAL A 89 -23.82 -11.17 -3.83
C VAL A 89 -22.42 -10.61 -3.65
N PHE A 90 -22.21 -9.91 -2.53
CA PHE A 90 -21.00 -9.21 -2.14
C PHE A 90 -19.75 -10.03 -2.48
N LEU A 91 -19.84 -11.34 -2.26
CA LEU A 91 -18.79 -12.30 -2.56
C LEU A 91 -18.45 -12.39 -4.06
N ILE A 92 -19.43 -12.39 -4.96
CA ILE A 92 -19.19 -12.47 -6.40
C ILE A 92 -18.49 -11.20 -6.89
N ASP A 93 -18.98 -10.01 -6.54
CA ASP A 93 -18.38 -8.75 -6.95
C ASP A 93 -16.94 -8.62 -6.41
N LEU A 94 -16.75 -8.92 -5.13
CA LEU A 94 -15.44 -8.96 -4.47
C LEU A 94 -14.47 -9.91 -5.19
N LEU A 95 -14.90 -11.13 -5.50
CA LEU A 95 -14.05 -12.12 -6.16
C LEU A 95 -13.68 -11.71 -7.58
N MET A 96 -14.61 -11.11 -8.34
CA MET A 96 -14.31 -10.64 -9.70
C MET A 96 -13.26 -9.53 -9.70
N VAL A 97 -13.38 -8.58 -8.77
CA VAL A 97 -12.41 -7.50 -8.60
C VAL A 97 -11.04 -8.07 -8.21
N ILE A 98 -10.98 -8.97 -7.22
CA ILE A 98 -9.72 -9.58 -6.79
C ILE A 98 -9.03 -10.34 -7.94
N ILE A 99 -9.76 -11.23 -8.64
CA ILE A 99 -9.19 -12.05 -9.72
C ILE A 99 -8.68 -11.17 -10.86
N PHE A 100 -9.45 -10.16 -11.26
CA PHE A 100 -9.05 -9.24 -12.31
C PHE A 100 -7.79 -8.46 -11.94
N PHE A 101 -7.73 -7.86 -10.74
CA PHE A 101 -6.55 -7.11 -10.30
C PHE A 101 -5.33 -8.00 -10.12
N SER A 102 -5.48 -9.20 -9.57
CA SER A 102 -4.37 -10.17 -9.47
C SER A 102 -3.81 -10.54 -10.85
N ALA A 103 -4.67 -10.78 -11.84
CA ALA A 103 -4.24 -11.06 -13.21
C ALA A 103 -3.54 -9.86 -13.87
N LEU A 104 -4.10 -8.66 -13.70
CA LEU A 104 -3.51 -7.42 -14.21
C LEU A 104 -2.14 -7.14 -13.58
N MET A 105 -2.03 -7.25 -12.26
CA MET A 105 -0.77 -7.05 -11.55
C MET A 105 0.27 -8.07 -12.03
N SER A 106 -0.09 -9.34 -12.15
CA SER A 106 0.80 -10.38 -12.71
C SER A 106 1.33 -9.99 -14.10
N LEU A 107 0.47 -9.47 -14.97
CA LEU A 107 0.85 -8.99 -16.30
C LEU A 107 1.81 -7.78 -16.22
N LEU A 108 1.53 -6.80 -15.35
CA LEU A 108 2.39 -5.62 -15.18
C LEU A 108 3.76 -5.98 -14.59
N TYR A 109 3.83 -6.99 -13.72
CA TYR A 109 5.10 -7.56 -13.25
C TYR A 109 5.82 -8.33 -14.37
N HIS A 110 5.10 -9.08 -15.20
CA HIS A 110 5.70 -9.77 -16.33
C HIS A 110 6.34 -8.79 -17.33
N PHE A 111 5.68 -7.67 -17.62
CA PHE A 111 6.19 -6.64 -18.54
C PHE A 111 7.23 -5.68 -17.95
N GLY A 112 7.55 -5.77 -16.66
CA GLY A 112 8.57 -4.91 -16.05
C GLY A 112 8.06 -3.55 -15.55
N VAL A 113 6.78 -3.22 -15.73
CA VAL A 113 6.20 -1.91 -15.37
C VAL A 113 6.22 -1.72 -13.86
N MET A 114 5.81 -2.74 -13.11
CA MET A 114 5.81 -2.69 -11.64
C MET A 114 7.22 -2.56 -11.07
N GLN A 115 8.20 -3.23 -11.67
CA GLN A 115 9.60 -3.14 -11.25
C GLN A 115 10.13 -1.71 -11.42
N TRP A 116 9.75 -1.04 -12.50
CA TRP A 116 10.14 0.36 -12.73
C TRP A 116 9.51 1.31 -11.71
N ILE A 117 8.20 1.18 -11.44
CA ILE A 117 7.46 2.00 -10.46
C ILE A 117 7.99 1.76 -9.04
N VAL A 118 8.01 0.50 -8.60
CA VAL A 118 8.45 0.09 -7.26
C VAL A 118 9.92 0.44 -7.05
N GLY A 119 10.77 0.23 -8.05
CA GLY A 119 12.18 0.61 -8.01
C GLY A 119 12.38 2.13 -7.88
N GLY A 120 11.54 2.92 -8.55
CA GLY A 120 11.52 4.38 -8.41
C GLY A 120 11.20 4.84 -6.98
N ILE A 121 10.11 4.31 -6.40
CA ILE A 121 9.70 4.62 -5.02
C ILE A 121 10.76 4.16 -4.03
N ALA A 122 11.25 2.93 -4.18
CA ALA A 122 12.29 2.37 -3.32
C ALA A 122 13.58 3.20 -3.36
N LYS A 123 13.95 3.75 -4.52
CA LYS A 123 15.12 4.64 -4.64
C LYS A 123 14.95 5.93 -3.84
N VAL A 124 13.76 6.53 -3.85
CA VAL A 124 13.45 7.74 -3.06
C VAL A 124 13.49 7.44 -1.57
N MET A 125 12.83 6.36 -1.14
CA MET A 125 12.82 5.92 0.26
C MET A 125 14.23 5.57 0.74
N ARG A 126 15.01 4.81 -0.03
CA ARG A 126 16.38 4.44 0.33
C ARG A 126 17.29 5.66 0.44
N LYS A 127 17.16 6.64 -0.47
CA LYS A 127 17.98 7.86 -0.46
C LYS A 127 17.69 8.73 0.76
N THR A 128 16.43 8.80 1.19
CA THR A 128 15.99 9.63 2.32
C THR A 128 16.24 8.92 3.65
N MET A 129 15.66 7.74 3.83
CA MET A 129 15.63 6.96 5.08
C MET A 129 16.91 6.18 5.36
N LYS A 130 17.75 5.91 4.34
CA LYS A 130 18.98 5.09 4.45
C LYS A 130 18.77 3.67 5.00
N THR A 131 17.58 3.14 4.79
CA THR A 131 17.19 1.75 5.05
C THR A 131 17.88 0.78 4.08
N SER A 132 17.84 -0.51 4.42
CA SER A 132 18.41 -1.55 3.58
C SER A 132 17.65 -1.68 2.25
N GLY A 133 18.32 -2.20 1.22
CA GLY A 133 17.71 -2.32 -0.10
C GLY A 133 16.51 -3.27 -0.11
N SER A 134 16.61 -4.36 0.64
CA SER A 134 15.61 -5.43 0.68
C SER A 134 14.36 -5.01 1.45
N GLU A 135 14.50 -4.40 2.64
CA GLU A 135 13.34 -3.89 3.39
C GLU A 135 12.65 -2.74 2.65
N THR A 136 13.43 -1.86 2.00
CA THR A 136 12.87 -0.72 1.27
C THR A 136 12.12 -1.15 0.02
N LEU A 137 12.65 -2.13 -0.72
CA LEU A 137 11.99 -2.64 -1.91
C LEU A 137 10.70 -3.38 -1.55
N ALA A 138 10.71 -4.18 -0.47
CA ALA A 138 9.50 -4.83 0.04
C ALA A 138 8.45 -3.81 0.49
N ALA A 139 8.85 -2.77 1.24
CA ALA A 139 7.94 -1.71 1.67
C ALA A 139 7.34 -0.93 0.49
N ALA A 140 8.12 -0.64 -0.55
CA ALA A 140 7.61 0.02 -1.76
C ALA A 140 6.68 -0.89 -2.57
N ALA A 141 6.94 -2.20 -2.63
CA ALA A 141 6.08 -3.17 -3.29
C ALA A 141 4.71 -3.30 -2.59
N ASN A 142 4.70 -3.29 -1.25
CA ASN A 142 3.48 -3.35 -0.42
C ASN A 142 2.45 -2.23 -0.70
N ILE A 143 2.83 -1.16 -1.40
CA ILE A 143 1.89 -0.12 -1.85
C ILE A 143 0.87 -0.69 -2.86
N PHE A 144 1.27 -1.70 -3.62
CA PHE A 144 0.48 -2.24 -4.74
C PHE A 144 0.08 -3.70 -4.54
N VAL A 145 0.99 -4.51 -3.99
CA VAL A 145 0.79 -5.95 -3.78
C VAL A 145 0.60 -6.27 -2.31
N GLY A 146 -0.01 -7.43 -2.03
CA GLY A 146 -0.31 -7.82 -0.66
C GLY A 146 0.93 -8.21 0.16
N GLN A 147 0.73 -8.30 1.48
CA GLN A 147 1.75 -8.69 2.46
C GLN A 147 2.44 -10.04 2.20
N THR A 148 1.80 -10.95 1.43
CA THR A 148 2.36 -12.25 1.03
C THR A 148 3.10 -12.20 -0.31
N GLU A 149 2.81 -11.20 -1.14
CA GLU A 149 3.36 -11.04 -2.48
C GLU A 149 4.57 -10.10 -2.49
N ALA A 150 4.53 -9.02 -1.70
CA ALA A 150 5.64 -8.09 -1.60
C ALA A 150 6.97 -8.75 -1.19
N PRO A 151 7.04 -9.73 -0.26
CA PRO A 151 8.30 -10.41 0.06
C PRO A 151 8.89 -11.19 -1.12
N LEU A 152 8.08 -11.59 -2.11
CA LEU A 152 8.56 -12.35 -3.27
C LEU A 152 9.54 -11.54 -4.12
N VAL A 153 9.39 -10.20 -4.15
CA VAL A 153 10.30 -9.31 -4.90
C VAL A 153 11.72 -9.28 -4.32
N VAL A 154 11.87 -9.69 -3.06
CA VAL A 154 13.14 -9.77 -2.34
C VAL A 154 13.43 -11.18 -1.83
N LYS A 155 12.76 -12.20 -2.38
CA LYS A 155 12.83 -13.59 -1.93
C LYS A 155 14.25 -14.09 -1.61
N PRO A 156 15.28 -13.86 -2.47
CA PRO A 156 16.65 -14.34 -2.18
C PRO A 156 17.29 -13.70 -0.94
N TYR A 157 16.83 -12.52 -0.54
CA TYR A 157 17.38 -11.77 0.58
C TYR A 157 16.68 -12.08 1.90
N VAL A 158 15.47 -12.64 1.87
CA VAL A 158 14.67 -12.90 3.09
C VAL A 158 15.41 -13.81 4.06
N GLU A 159 16.11 -14.83 3.56
CA GLU A 159 16.88 -15.77 4.39
C GLU A 159 18.08 -15.13 5.11
N THR A 160 18.58 -14.00 4.60
CA THR A 160 19.77 -13.32 5.11
C THR A 160 19.45 -11.98 5.80
N MET A 161 18.17 -11.64 5.89
CA MET A 161 17.72 -10.43 6.58
C MET A 161 18.00 -10.49 8.07
N THR A 162 18.37 -9.35 8.64
CA THR A 162 18.37 -9.13 10.08
C THR A 162 16.95 -9.14 10.64
N MET A 163 16.81 -9.39 11.95
CA MET A 163 15.51 -9.35 12.62
C MET A 163 14.80 -7.99 12.47
N SER A 164 15.56 -6.88 12.36
CA SER A 164 14.98 -5.56 12.14
C SER A 164 14.38 -5.42 10.73
N GLU A 165 15.08 -5.91 9.71
CA GLU A 165 14.60 -5.86 8.32
C GLU A 165 13.38 -6.75 8.12
N LEU A 166 13.40 -7.94 8.72
CA LEU A 166 12.25 -8.85 8.69
C LEU A 166 11.04 -8.23 9.41
N HIS A 167 11.26 -7.61 10.58
CA HIS A 167 10.19 -6.92 11.30
C HIS A 167 9.65 -5.72 10.50
N ALA A 168 10.52 -4.93 9.87
CA ALA A 168 10.12 -3.81 9.01
C ALA A 168 9.29 -4.29 7.81
N MET A 169 9.67 -5.40 7.18
CA MET A 169 8.89 -6.03 6.10
C MET A 169 7.50 -6.45 6.59
N MET A 170 7.42 -7.13 7.74
CA MET A 170 6.15 -7.58 8.31
C MET A 170 5.24 -6.39 8.66
N VAL A 171 5.78 -5.38 9.36
CA VAL A 171 5.04 -4.17 9.72
C VAL A 171 4.58 -3.42 8.47
N GLY A 172 5.41 -3.33 7.42
CA GLY A 172 5.03 -2.74 6.15
C GLY A 172 3.85 -3.46 5.49
N GLY A 173 3.80 -4.79 5.58
CA GLY A 173 2.68 -5.59 5.10
C GLY A 173 1.39 -5.32 5.89
N PHE A 174 1.45 -5.31 7.22
CA PHE A 174 0.29 -5.06 8.08
C PHE A 174 -0.20 -3.60 8.05
N ALA A 175 0.68 -2.66 7.71
CA ALA A 175 0.33 -1.24 7.60
C ALA A 175 -0.30 -0.87 6.25
N SER A 176 -0.39 -1.80 5.31
CA SER A 176 -0.87 -1.57 3.94
C SER A 176 -1.97 -2.54 3.55
N ILE A 177 -2.59 -2.30 2.39
CA ILE A 177 -3.58 -3.18 1.78
C ILE A 177 -3.17 -3.45 0.33
N ALA A 178 -3.51 -4.64 -0.17
CA ALA A 178 -3.30 -4.97 -1.58
C ALA A 178 -4.23 -4.12 -2.47
N GLY A 179 -3.78 -3.78 -3.68
CA GLY A 179 -4.59 -3.02 -4.64
C GLY A 179 -5.91 -3.71 -5.00
N SER A 180 -5.93 -5.04 -5.01
CA SER A 180 -7.14 -5.85 -5.22
C SER A 180 -8.19 -5.67 -4.12
N VAL A 181 -7.77 -5.51 -2.86
CA VAL A 181 -8.67 -5.31 -1.72
C VAL A 181 -9.13 -3.84 -1.65
N LEU A 182 -8.25 -2.89 -2.02
CA LEU A 182 -8.65 -1.48 -2.17
C LEU A 182 -9.76 -1.31 -3.21
N ALA A 183 -9.64 -1.97 -4.36
CA ALA A 183 -10.66 -1.96 -5.41
C ALA A 183 -12.02 -2.43 -4.90
N ALA A 184 -12.01 -3.47 -4.06
CA ALA A 184 -13.22 -3.95 -3.44
C ALA A 184 -13.81 -2.92 -2.48
N TYR A 185 -13.01 -2.30 -1.61
CA TYR A 185 -13.50 -1.29 -0.67
C TYR A 185 -14.10 -0.06 -1.33
N VAL A 186 -13.63 0.34 -2.52
CA VAL A 186 -14.20 1.46 -3.28
C VAL A 186 -15.53 1.10 -3.94
N SER A 187 -15.79 -0.19 -4.15
CA SER A 187 -17.04 -0.66 -4.78
C SER A 187 -18.23 -0.68 -3.80
N PHE A 188 -17.99 -0.40 -2.52
CA PHE A 188 -18.97 -0.33 -1.44
C PHE A 188 -19.14 1.10 -0.92
#